data_AF-A0A1D2SKR2-F1
#
_entry.id   AF-A0A1D2SKR2-F1
#
_cell.length_a   1.000
_cell.length_b   1.000
_cell.length_c   1.000
_cell.angle_alpha   90.00
_cell.angle_beta   90.00
_cell.angle_gamma   90.00
#
_symmetry.space_group_name_H-M   'P 1'
#
loop_
_entity.id
_entity.type
_entity.pdbx_description
1 polymer ?
#
loop_
_entity_poly.entity_id
_entity_poly.type
_entity_poly.pdbx_seq_one_letter_code
_entity_poly.pdbx_strand_id
1 'polypeptide(L)' 'MELEERVRRERAELQVPPWGFAPSEADDGPSPYPPTSAGAIGWAQAQEWRRQIRERDPHYFGRGSCGDED' A
#
# COMPACT_ATOMS: atom_id res chain seq x y z
N MET A 1 -9.46 -11.85 -1.90
CA MET A 1 -8.82 -11.33 -3.12
C MET A 1 -7.35 -11.65 -3.00
N GLU A 2 -6.80 -12.34 -4.00
CA GLU A 2 -5.37 -12.63 -4.09
C GLU A 2 -4.58 -11.31 -4.21
N LEU A 3 -3.36 -11.25 -3.68
CA LEU A 3 -2.53 -10.02 -3.69
C LEU A 3 -2.33 -9.49 -5.12
N GLU A 4 -2.04 -10.37 -6.07
CA GLU A 4 -1.79 -10.00 -7.47
C GLU A 4 -3.01 -9.36 -8.13
N GLU A 5 -4.22 -9.88 -7.85
CA GLU A 5 -5.47 -9.33 -8.37
C GLU A 5 -5.73 -7.94 -7.78
N ARG A 6 -5.47 -7.76 -6.48
CA ARG A 6 -5.61 -6.46 -5.81
C ARG A 6 -4.64 -5.43 -6.39
N VAL A 7 -3.37 -5.77 -6.54
CA VAL A 7 -2.35 -4.88 -7.11
C VAL A 7 -2.69 -4.50 -8.55
N ARG A 8 -3.15 -5.46 -9.37
CA ARG A 8 -3.60 -5.18 -10.73
C ARG A 8 -4.75 -4.17 -10.76
N ARG A 9 -5.72 -4.34 -9.88
CA ARG A 9 -6.86 -3.43 -9.74
C ARG A 9 -6.41 -2.03 -9.29
N GLU A 10 -5.59 -1.94 -8.25
CA GLU A 10 -5.06 -0.68 -7.72
C GLU A 10 -4.28 0.11 -8.78
N ARG A 11 -3.43 -0.58 -9.56
CA ARG A 11 -2.67 0.06 -10.65
C ARG A 11 -3.59 0.66 -11.71
N ALA A 12 -4.71 0.00 -12.02
CA ALA A 12 -5.69 0.52 -12.98
C ALA A 12 -6.52 1.68 -12.40
N GLU A 13 -6.99 1.58 -11.15
CA GLU A 13 -7.85 2.58 -10.51
C GLU A 13 -7.09 3.85 -10.11
N LEU A 14 -5.87 3.72 -9.59
CA LEU A 14 -5.04 4.83 -9.12
C LEU A 14 -4.08 5.37 -10.19
N GLN A 15 -4.12 4.80 -11.41
CA GLN A 15 -3.19 5.12 -12.51
C GLN A 15 -1.73 5.11 -12.06
N VAL A 16 -1.36 4.11 -11.24
CA VAL A 16 0.00 3.99 -10.71
C VAL A 16 0.97 3.80 -11.89
N PRO A 17 2.04 4.59 -11.98
CA PRO A 17 3.00 4.45 -13.06
C PRO A 17 3.66 3.05 -13.04
N PRO A 18 4.21 2.58 -14.17
CA PRO A 18 4.84 1.26 -14.25
C PRO A 18 5.95 1.03 -13.21
N TRP A 19 6.65 2.11 -12.83
CA TRP A 19 7.72 2.12 -11.82
C TRP A 19 7.26 2.49 -10.41
N GLY A 20 5.97 2.79 -10.22
CA GLY A 20 5.38 3.11 -8.91
C GLY A 20 4.95 1.85 -8.17
N PHE A 21 4.78 1.98 -6.86
CA PHE A 21 4.24 0.92 -6.00
C PHE A 21 2.73 1.10 -5.84
N ALA A 22 1.98 0.01 -5.98
CA ALA A 22 0.59 -0.03 -5.60
C ALA A 22 0.46 -0.05 -4.05
N PRO A 23 -0.66 0.42 -3.48
CA PRO A 23 -0.89 0.44 -2.03
C PRO A 23 -0.73 -0.91 -1.34
N SER A 24 -1.04 -2.01 -2.05
CA SER A 24 -0.86 -3.36 -1.51
C SER A 24 0.56 -3.90 -1.58
N GLU A 25 1.45 -3.26 -2.35
CA GLU A 25 2.88 -3.60 -2.39
C GLU A 25 3.66 -2.98 -1.24
N ALA A 26 3.13 -1.92 -0.62
CA ALA A 26 3.72 -1.26 0.54
C ALA A 26 3.10 -1.78 1.86
N ASP A 27 3.94 -1.88 2.89
CA ASP A 27 3.54 -2.10 4.28
C ASP A 27 3.62 -0.81 5.10
N ASP A 28 3.22 -0.86 6.39
CA ASP A 28 3.26 0.29 7.31
C ASP A 28 4.65 0.56 7.90
N GLY A 29 5.64 -0.28 7.59
CA GLY A 29 7.00 -0.18 8.10
C GLY A 29 7.81 0.92 7.42
N PRO A 30 9.07 1.11 7.85
CA PRO A 30 9.96 2.03 7.18
C PRO A 30 10.23 1.61 5.74
N SER A 31 10.40 2.58 4.83
CA SER A 31 10.79 2.31 3.44
C SER A 31 12.05 1.44 3.38
N PRO A 32 12.03 0.31 2.65
CA PRO A 32 13.22 -0.53 2.47
C PRO A 32 14.24 0.10 1.51
N TYR A 33 13.87 1.17 0.81
CA TYR A 33 14.71 1.86 -0.15
C TYR A 33 15.55 2.97 0.50
N PRO A 34 16.76 3.26 -0.03
CA PRO A 34 17.59 4.35 0.46
C PRO A 34 16.85 5.69 0.46
N PRO A 35 17.13 6.57 1.45
CA PRO A 35 16.56 7.91 1.46
C PRO A 35 16.89 8.65 0.15
N THR A 36 15.99 9.54 -0.27
CA THR A 36 16.06 10.32 -1.53
C THR A 36 16.04 9.50 -2.84
N SER A 37 15.96 8.17 -2.78
CA SER A 37 15.77 7.35 -3.98
C SER A 37 14.34 7.46 -4.53
N ALA A 38 14.17 7.19 -5.82
CA ALA A 38 12.84 7.07 -6.43
C ALA A 38 11.99 5.99 -5.72
N GLY A 39 12.64 4.92 -5.23
CA GLY A 39 12.00 3.88 -4.43
C GLY A 39 11.42 4.42 -3.13
N ALA A 40 12.18 5.22 -2.38
CA ALA A 40 11.71 5.80 -1.12
C ALA A 40 10.55 6.79 -1.32
N ILE A 41 10.60 7.60 -2.39
CA ILE A 41 9.52 8.53 -2.75
C ILE A 41 8.26 7.75 -3.13
N GLY A 42 8.40 6.73 -3.98
CA GLY A 42 7.28 5.88 -4.41
C GLY A 42 6.66 5.09 -3.27
N TRP A 43 7.49 4.60 -2.34
CA TRP A 43 7.02 3.87 -1.15
C TRP A 43 6.19 4.77 -0.23
N ALA A 44 6.67 6.00 0.04
CA ALA A 44 5.93 6.98 0.84
C ALA A 44 4.58 7.34 0.19
N GLN A 45 4.55 7.47 -1.15
CA GLN A 45 3.30 7.69 -1.87
C GLN A 45 2.33 6.51 -1.76
N ALA A 46 2.83 5.26 -1.87
CA ALA A 46 2.00 4.08 -1.72
C ALA A 46 1.44 3.94 -0.28
N GLN A 47 2.22 4.28 0.74
CA GLN A 47 1.76 4.34 2.14
C GLN A 47 0.66 5.38 2.35
N GLU A 48 0.79 6.55 1.71
CA GLU A 48 -0.23 7.59 1.74
C GLU A 48 -1.55 7.10 1.13
N TRP A 49 -1.51 6.47 -0.05
CA TRP A 49 -2.71 5.88 -0.65
C TRP A 49 -3.28 4.75 0.20
N ARG A 50 -2.43 3.91 0.80
CA ARG A 50 -2.84 2.85 1.71
C ARG A 50 -3.61 3.40 2.90
N ARG A 51 -3.15 4.52 3.49
CA ARG A 51 -3.86 5.21 4.57
C ARG A 51 -5.25 5.67 4.12
N GLN A 52 -5.34 6.36 2.98
CA GLN A 52 -6.61 6.86 2.43
C GLN A 52 -7.60 5.73 2.12
N ILE A 53 -7.10 4.58 1.64
CA ILE A 53 -7.93 3.41 1.38
C ILE A 53 -8.45 2.83 2.69
N ARG A 54 -7.62 2.71 3.75
CA ARG A 54 -8.10 2.25 5.06
C ARG A 54 -9.14 3.16 5.69
N GLU A 55 -9.00 4.48 5.52
CA GLU A 55 -9.98 5.45 6.02
C GLU A 55 -11.36 5.24 5.36
N ARG A 56 -11.38 4.78 4.11
CA ARG A 56 -12.62 4.50 3.36
C ARG A 56 -13.13 3.08 3.56
N ASP A 57 -12.23 2.11 3.68
CA ASP A 57 -12.52 0.70 3.87
C ASP A 57 -11.44 0.05 4.77
N PRO A 58 -11.69 -0.03 6.10
CA PRO A 58 -10.72 -0.53 7.06
C PRO A 58 -10.39 -2.02 6.88
N HIS A 59 -11.20 -2.76 6.12
CA HIS A 59 -11.00 -4.19 5.87
C HIS A 59 -10.35 -4.48 4.50
N TYR A 60 -10.07 -3.43 3.70
CA TYR A 60 -9.60 -3.56 2.33
C TYR A 60 -8.36 -4.44 2.19
N PHE A 61 -7.37 -4.26 3.07
CA PHE A 61 -6.09 -4.97 2.99
C PHE A 61 -6.11 -6.38 3.61
N GLY A 62 -7.20 -6.77 4.28
CA GLY A 62 -7.33 -8.00 5.07
C GLY A 62 -7.55 -7.68 6.56
N ARG A 63 -8.15 -8.60 7.33
CA ARG A 63 -8.36 -8.44 8.78
C ARG A 63 -7.03 -8.03 9.42
N GLY A 64 -7.00 -6.83 9.99
CA GLY A 64 -5.94 -6.47 10.92
C GLY A 64 -5.89 -7.55 12.01
N SER A 65 -4.83 -8.32 12.05
CA SER A 65 -4.39 -8.92 13.31
C SER A 65 -3.58 -7.84 14.00
N CYS A 66 -4.26 -6.79 14.46
CA CYS A 66 -3.84 -6.12 15.67
C CYS A 66 -4.77 -6.73 16.72
N GLY A 67 -4.24 -7.69 17.48
CA GLY A 67 -4.93 -8.25 18.63
C GLY A 67 -5.23 -7.12 19.61
N ASP A 68 -6.51 -6.81 19.75
CA ASP A 68 -7.07 -6.55 21.07
C ASP A 68 -6.96 -7.90 21.81
N GLU A 69 -5.83 -8.12 22.50
CA GLU A 69 -5.75 -9.11 23.56
C GLU A 69 -6.26 -8.43 24.83
N ASP A 70 -7.45 -8.86 25.27
CA ASP A 70 -8.15 -8.52 26.53
C ASP A 70 -7.32 -8.90 27.77
#